data_AF-A0A358EES9-F1
#
_entry.id   AF-A0A358EES9-F1
#
_cell.length_a   1.000
_cell.length_b   1.000
_cell.length_c   1.000
_cell.angle_alpha   90.00
_cell.angle_beta   90.00
_cell.angle_gamma   90.00
#
_symmetry.space_group_name_H-M   'P 1'
#
loop_
_entity.id
_entity.type
_entity.pdbx_description
1 polymer ?
#
loop_
_entity_poly.entity_id
_entity_poly.type
_entity_poly.pdbx_seq_one_letter_code
_entity_poly.pdbx_strand_id
1 'polypeptide(L)'
;MRVCLAVAAVAAVVSVTEPVEAQDLDAPRPIQGTETVFIEEMTWMEVRDALLGGMTTAIVATGGVEQNGPYVASGKHNFVLSATTKAIAEQLGNALVAPIVKFVPEGGIDPPSGHMRYHATISVRQETFEALLTDVVTSLEAHGFRDIVLIGDSGGNVRGMENVTASLNERWADGPANVHFIPEYYTEDMYSCDFLKEELGIFQQPDNCVATRNEYHDDYHYSSIISTTDPERIRARQRIEAGLFSINGVDLNPLEQTVENGQRLVDYRAEITARAIRESITARGSS
;
A
#
# COMPACT_ATOMS: atom_id res chain seq x y z
N MET A 1 24.58 23.44 75.47
CA MET A 1 24.20 22.49 74.40
C MET A 1 24.08 23.31 73.11
N ARG A 2 25.11 23.31 72.25
CA ARG A 2 25.14 24.07 70.99
C ARG A 2 24.68 23.15 69.86
N VAL A 3 23.62 23.50 69.18
CA VAL A 3 23.14 22.80 67.98
C VAL A 3 23.75 23.48 66.76
N CYS A 4 24.60 22.77 66.02
CA CYS A 4 25.11 23.19 64.72
C CYS A 4 24.09 22.82 63.65
N LEU A 5 23.58 23.82 62.93
CA LEU A 5 22.79 23.62 61.71
C LEU A 5 23.76 23.47 60.53
N ALA A 6 23.79 22.29 59.91
CA ALA A 6 24.51 22.06 58.65
C ALA A 6 23.56 22.35 57.49
N VAL A 7 23.88 23.36 56.68
CA VAL A 7 23.17 23.66 55.43
C VAL A 7 23.79 22.80 54.33
N ALA A 8 23.06 21.81 53.85
CA ALA A 8 23.45 21.02 52.70
C ALA A 8 23.07 21.77 51.41
N ALA A 9 24.07 22.23 50.65
CA ALA A 9 23.87 22.79 49.33
C ALA A 9 23.62 21.63 48.34
N VAL A 10 22.41 21.53 47.81
CA VAL A 10 22.08 20.61 46.73
C VAL A 10 22.55 21.26 45.43
N ALA A 11 23.66 20.75 44.87
CA ALA A 11 24.09 21.12 43.53
C ALA A 11 23.13 20.45 42.52
N ALA A 12 22.29 21.26 41.87
CA ALA A 12 21.50 20.80 40.74
C ALA A 12 22.43 20.47 39.58
N VAL A 13 22.61 19.19 39.30
CA VAL A 13 23.29 18.72 38.09
C VAL A 13 22.34 18.95 36.93
N VAL A 14 22.55 20.05 36.20
CA VAL A 14 21.88 20.29 34.93
C VAL A 14 22.51 19.34 33.93
N SER A 15 21.81 18.26 33.60
CA SER A 15 22.16 17.38 32.48
C SER A 15 21.98 18.18 31.20
N VAL A 16 23.05 18.75 30.67
CA VAL A 16 23.07 19.28 29.31
C VAL A 16 23.04 18.05 28.40
N THR A 17 21.88 17.74 27.82
CA THR A 17 21.79 16.79 26.73
C THR A 17 22.58 17.40 25.57
N GLU A 18 23.74 16.84 25.24
CA GLU A 18 24.42 17.21 24.01
C GLU A 18 23.46 16.98 22.83
N PRO A 19 23.38 17.92 21.88
CA PRO A 19 22.59 17.70 20.68
C PRO A 19 23.12 16.44 20.00
N VAL A 20 22.22 15.53 19.64
CA VAL A 20 22.57 14.39 18.78
C VAL A 20 23.22 14.99 17.54
N GLU A 21 24.53 14.78 17.38
CA GLU A 21 25.26 15.24 16.21
C GLU A 21 24.57 14.63 14.98
N ALA A 22 24.18 15.48 14.03
CA ALA A 22 23.49 15.02 12.83
C ALA A 22 24.37 13.96 12.15
N GLN A 23 23.80 12.80 11.84
CA GLN A 23 24.53 11.75 11.12
C GLN A 23 25.03 12.33 9.79
N ASP A 24 26.29 12.07 9.46
CA ASP A 24 26.83 12.42 8.14
C ASP A 24 26.00 11.71 7.05
N LEU A 25 25.35 12.52 6.19
CA LEU A 25 24.41 12.06 5.17
C LEU A 25 25.08 11.20 4.09
N ASP A 26 26.40 11.29 3.94
CA ASP A 26 27.18 10.55 2.97
C ASP A 26 27.98 9.39 3.60
N ALA A 27 27.81 9.16 4.91
CA ALA A 27 28.52 8.09 5.60
C ALA A 27 28.23 6.71 4.96
N PRO A 28 29.24 5.84 4.81
CA PRO A 28 29.02 4.49 4.34
C PRO A 28 28.15 3.72 5.34
N ARG A 29 27.32 2.81 4.83
CA ARG A 29 26.51 1.93 5.69
C ARG A 29 27.42 1.11 6.63
N PRO A 30 27.15 1.06 7.93
CA PRO A 30 27.94 0.28 8.88
C PRO A 30 27.61 -1.22 8.85
N ILE A 31 26.48 -1.61 8.25
CA ILE A 31 25.98 -2.98 8.18
C ILE A 31 25.41 -3.31 6.79
N GLN A 32 25.29 -4.60 6.49
CA GLN A 32 24.59 -5.08 5.30
C GLN A 32 23.11 -4.71 5.35
N GLY A 33 22.53 -4.50 4.17
CA GLY A 33 21.12 -4.17 4.06
C GLY A 33 20.19 -5.38 4.04
N THR A 34 18.90 -5.13 4.23
CA THR A 34 17.84 -6.13 4.09
C THR A 34 17.42 -6.31 2.63
N GLU A 35 16.91 -7.49 2.29
CA GLU A 35 16.33 -7.78 0.98
C GLU A 35 14.83 -7.45 1.00
N THR A 36 14.50 -6.19 0.72
CA THR A 36 13.11 -5.72 0.60
C THR A 36 13.02 -4.61 -0.44
N VAL A 37 11.80 -4.41 -0.95
CA VAL A 37 11.45 -3.26 -1.80
C VAL A 37 10.67 -2.19 -1.03
N PHE A 38 10.26 -2.46 0.22
CA PHE A 38 9.48 -1.53 1.02
C PHE A 38 10.37 -0.52 1.73
N ILE A 39 10.17 0.77 1.44
CA ILE A 39 10.93 1.87 2.04
C ILE A 39 10.82 1.87 3.57
N GLU A 40 9.66 1.52 4.14
CA GLU A 40 9.45 1.50 5.60
C GLU A 40 10.16 0.36 6.34
N GLU A 41 10.70 -0.61 5.61
CA GLU A 41 11.52 -1.70 6.15
C GLU A 41 13.03 -1.42 6.01
N MET A 42 13.38 -0.37 5.27
CA MET A 42 14.76 0.06 5.02
C MET A 42 15.17 1.18 5.98
N THR A 43 16.44 1.20 6.36
CA THR A 43 17.12 2.37 6.92
C THR A 43 17.26 3.46 5.86
N TRP A 44 17.37 4.71 6.30
CA TRP A 44 17.55 5.85 5.39
C TRP A 44 18.80 5.70 4.50
N MET A 45 19.87 5.08 5.00
CA MET A 45 21.09 4.82 4.23
C MET A 45 20.90 3.77 3.15
N GLU A 46 20.05 2.76 3.39
CA GLU A 46 19.70 1.77 2.35
C GLU A 46 18.89 2.40 1.23
N VAL A 47 17.95 3.29 1.55
CA VAL A 47 17.16 4.02 0.54
C VAL A 47 18.07 4.94 -0.28
N ARG A 48 18.97 5.69 0.37
CA ARG A 48 19.99 6.52 -0.29
C ARG A 48 20.83 5.68 -1.26
N ASP A 49 21.40 4.58 -0.78
CA ASP A 49 22.28 3.73 -1.59
C ASP A 49 21.51 3.05 -2.75
N ALA A 50 20.24 2.68 -2.55
CA ALA A 50 19.37 2.13 -3.59
C ALA A 50 19.10 3.16 -4.70
N LEU A 51 18.82 4.42 -4.34
CA LEU A 51 18.66 5.52 -5.30
C LEU A 51 19.94 5.74 -6.12
N LEU A 52 21.11 5.78 -5.46
CA LEU A 52 22.42 5.86 -6.13
C LEU A 52 22.68 4.64 -7.03
N GLY A 53 22.14 3.47 -6.67
CA GLY A 53 22.19 2.23 -7.43
C GLY A 53 21.19 2.15 -8.60
N GLY A 54 20.33 3.15 -8.78
CA GLY A 54 19.38 3.23 -9.90
C GLY A 54 17.93 2.88 -9.58
N MET A 55 17.56 2.69 -8.31
CA MET A 55 16.16 2.52 -7.89
C MET A 55 15.41 3.86 -7.91
N THR A 56 15.14 4.40 -9.11
CA THR A 56 14.60 5.76 -9.29
C THR A 56 13.09 5.85 -9.34
N THR A 57 12.38 4.71 -9.34
CA THR A 57 10.92 4.66 -9.35
C THR A 57 10.38 4.43 -7.94
N ALA A 58 9.37 5.19 -7.52
CA ALA A 58 8.65 4.96 -6.27
C ALA A 58 7.19 4.60 -6.54
N ILE A 59 6.68 3.53 -5.94
CA ILE A 59 5.28 3.14 -5.99
C ILE A 59 4.60 3.64 -4.72
N VAL A 60 3.63 4.55 -4.88
CA VAL A 60 2.74 5.03 -3.81
C VAL A 60 1.37 4.39 -4.03
N ALA A 61 1.07 3.43 -3.17
CA ALA A 61 -0.18 2.68 -3.21
C ALA A 61 -1.22 3.23 -2.23
N THR A 62 -2.47 3.33 -2.67
CA THR A 62 -3.59 3.80 -1.86
C THR A 62 -4.58 2.66 -1.63
N GLY A 63 -4.70 2.24 -0.36
CA GLY A 63 -5.59 1.18 0.06
C GLY A 63 -6.85 1.76 0.68
N GLY A 64 -7.06 1.46 1.96
CA GLY A 64 -8.24 1.90 2.70
C GLY A 64 -8.54 1.03 3.93
N VAL A 65 -9.47 1.49 4.76
CA VAL A 65 -10.00 0.69 5.88
C VAL A 65 -11.51 0.79 5.84
N GLU A 66 -12.16 -0.33 5.54
CA GLU A 66 -13.59 -0.38 5.26
C GLU A 66 -14.22 -1.76 5.54
N GLN A 67 -15.54 -1.83 5.46
CA GLN A 67 -16.27 -3.09 5.58
C GLN A 67 -16.00 -4.00 4.38
N ASN A 68 -15.74 -5.27 4.66
CA ASN A 68 -15.43 -6.26 3.64
C ASN A 68 -16.22 -7.56 3.85
N GLY A 69 -17.38 -7.47 4.50
CA GLY A 69 -18.12 -8.65 4.97
C GLY A 69 -17.54 -9.27 6.26
N PRO A 70 -17.95 -10.50 6.62
CA PRO A 70 -17.74 -11.08 7.94
C PRO A 70 -16.40 -11.82 8.11
N TYR A 71 -15.70 -12.11 7.01
CA TYR A 71 -14.61 -13.10 7.01
C TYR A 71 -13.22 -12.52 6.75
N VAL A 72 -13.11 -11.35 6.13
CA VAL A 72 -11.83 -10.72 5.85
C VAL A 72 -11.65 -9.47 6.72
N ALA A 73 -10.41 -9.20 7.10
CA ALA A 73 -10.05 -8.03 7.88
C ALA A 73 -10.37 -6.73 7.12
N SER A 74 -10.79 -5.68 7.84
CA SER A 74 -11.18 -4.38 7.27
C SER A 74 -10.07 -3.66 6.49
N GLY A 75 -8.82 -4.09 6.66
CA GLY A 75 -7.69 -3.60 5.87
C GLY A 75 -7.44 -4.34 4.56
N LYS A 76 -8.42 -5.11 4.04
CA LYS A 76 -8.35 -5.96 2.83
C LYS A 76 -7.47 -5.37 1.73
N HIS A 77 -7.78 -4.14 1.32
CA HIS A 77 -7.09 -3.42 0.25
C HIS A 77 -5.58 -3.20 0.52
N ASN A 78 -5.20 -2.94 1.77
CA ASN A 78 -3.79 -2.78 2.13
C ASN A 78 -3.03 -4.12 2.10
N PHE A 79 -3.69 -5.23 2.42
CA PHE A 79 -3.07 -6.55 2.38
C PHE A 79 -2.90 -7.04 0.93
N VAL A 80 -3.88 -6.77 0.07
CA VAL A 80 -3.73 -6.96 -1.38
C VAL A 80 -2.55 -6.15 -1.91
N LEU A 81 -2.51 -4.85 -1.60
CA LEU A 81 -1.43 -3.97 -2.05
C LEU A 81 -0.06 -4.40 -1.53
N SER A 82 0.04 -4.94 -0.31
CA SER A 82 1.30 -5.48 0.20
C SER A 82 1.83 -6.63 -0.66
N ALA A 83 0.96 -7.53 -1.14
CA ALA A 83 1.37 -8.59 -2.04
C ALA A 83 1.69 -8.07 -3.45
N THR A 84 0.79 -7.28 -4.03
CA THR A 84 0.87 -6.86 -5.44
C THR A 84 1.97 -5.83 -5.67
N THR A 85 2.16 -4.85 -4.79
CA THR A 85 3.21 -3.82 -4.95
C THR A 85 4.61 -4.41 -4.88
N LYS A 86 4.84 -5.43 -4.03
CA LYS A 86 6.10 -6.17 -3.99
C LYS A 86 6.40 -6.79 -5.35
N ALA A 87 5.46 -7.55 -5.90
CA ALA A 87 5.61 -8.20 -7.19
C ALA A 87 5.78 -7.18 -8.34
N ILE A 88 5.05 -6.06 -8.31
CA ILE A 88 5.21 -4.98 -9.30
C ILE A 88 6.63 -4.40 -9.23
N ALA A 89 7.12 -4.06 -8.04
CA ALA A 89 8.45 -3.48 -7.86
C ALA A 89 9.56 -4.43 -8.35
N GLU A 90 9.44 -5.73 -8.02
CA GLU A 90 10.36 -6.78 -8.47
C GLU A 90 10.33 -6.93 -9.99
N GLN A 91 9.16 -6.87 -10.63
CA GLN A 91 9.06 -6.92 -12.09
C GLN A 91 9.67 -5.69 -12.77
N LEU A 92 9.52 -4.49 -12.19
CA LEU A 92 10.13 -3.27 -12.73
C LEU A 92 11.66 -3.30 -12.59
N GLY A 93 12.18 -3.83 -11.48
CA GLY A 93 13.61 -4.01 -11.21
C GLY A 93 14.37 -2.73 -10.82
N ASN A 94 13.70 -1.58 -10.84
CA ASN A 94 14.25 -0.26 -10.48
C ASN A 94 13.30 0.55 -9.56
N ALA A 95 12.40 -0.14 -8.85
CA ALA A 95 11.35 0.48 -8.06
C ALA A 95 11.40 0.11 -6.58
N LEU A 96 11.05 1.07 -5.73
CA LEU A 96 10.78 0.87 -4.30
C LEU A 96 9.32 1.23 -3.99
N VAL A 97 8.77 0.63 -2.95
CA VAL A 97 7.38 0.81 -2.50
C VAL A 97 7.37 1.74 -1.29
N ALA A 98 6.70 2.88 -1.42
CA ALA A 98 6.43 3.79 -0.31
C ALA A 98 5.40 3.19 0.66
N PRO A 99 5.30 3.70 1.91
CA PRO A 99 4.28 3.22 2.85
C PRO A 99 2.88 3.27 2.22
N ILE A 100 2.12 2.18 2.33
CA ILE A 100 0.76 2.13 1.79
C ILE A 100 -0.10 3.17 2.50
N VAL A 101 -0.74 4.04 1.72
CA VAL A 101 -1.65 5.07 2.22
C VAL A 101 -2.98 4.43 2.60
N LYS A 102 -3.22 4.31 3.91
CA LYS A 102 -4.40 3.63 4.48
C LYS A 102 -5.58 4.57 4.72
N PHE A 103 -5.35 5.88 4.70
CA PHE A 103 -6.35 6.90 4.97
C PHE A 103 -6.84 7.50 3.66
N VAL A 104 -8.01 7.05 3.21
CA VAL A 104 -8.59 7.40 1.91
C VAL A 104 -10.06 7.83 2.05
N PRO A 105 -10.67 8.38 0.99
CA PRO A 105 -12.10 8.69 0.97
C PRO A 105 -12.95 7.41 0.85
N GLU A 106 -13.64 7.02 1.93
CA GLU A 106 -14.49 5.81 2.00
C GLU A 106 -15.99 6.12 2.15
N GLY A 107 -16.35 7.41 2.15
CA GLY A 107 -17.71 7.89 2.30
C GLY A 107 -17.82 9.14 3.19
N GLY A 108 -19.02 9.68 3.31
CA GLY A 108 -19.29 10.85 4.15
C GLY A 108 -19.19 10.51 5.63
N ILE A 109 -18.54 11.39 6.41
CA ILE A 109 -18.36 11.23 7.86
C ILE A 109 -19.62 11.67 8.62
N ASP A 110 -20.19 12.82 8.24
CA ASP A 110 -21.38 13.39 8.88
C ASP A 110 -22.35 14.00 7.83
N PRO A 111 -23.55 13.44 7.64
CA PRO A 111 -23.98 12.14 8.19
C PRO A 111 -23.21 10.98 7.53
N PRO A 112 -23.07 9.82 8.22
CA PRO A 112 -22.41 8.64 7.66
C PRO A 112 -23.02 8.17 6.33
N SER A 113 -22.20 8.01 5.30
CA SER A 113 -22.61 7.46 3.99
C SER A 113 -21.54 6.56 3.37
N GLY A 114 -21.86 5.81 2.31
CA GLY A 114 -20.91 4.86 1.71
C GLY A 114 -20.49 3.76 2.69
N HIS A 115 -19.18 3.51 2.80
CA HIS A 115 -18.62 2.52 3.74
C HIS A 115 -18.64 3.04 5.18
N MET A 116 -18.74 4.35 5.43
CA MET A 116 -18.84 4.94 6.78
C MET A 116 -20.10 4.54 7.55
N ARG A 117 -21.08 3.90 6.88
CA ARG A 117 -22.24 3.28 7.55
C ARG A 117 -21.86 2.05 8.39
N TYR A 118 -20.66 1.51 8.21
CA TYR A 118 -20.20 0.28 8.83
C TYR A 118 -19.04 0.56 9.79
N HIS A 119 -18.99 -0.23 10.86
CA HIS A 119 -17.93 -0.14 11.86
C HIS A 119 -16.56 -0.48 11.25
N ALA A 120 -15.50 0.02 11.87
CA ALA A 120 -14.10 -0.03 11.43
C ALA A 120 -13.76 0.86 10.23
N THR A 121 -14.72 1.30 9.41
CA THR A 121 -14.43 2.20 8.30
C THR A 121 -13.83 3.52 8.80
N ILE A 122 -12.71 3.94 8.20
CA ILE A 122 -12.08 5.23 8.45
C ILE A 122 -12.00 5.99 7.13
N SER A 123 -12.81 7.05 7.01
CA SER A 123 -12.81 7.94 5.85
C SER A 123 -12.08 9.24 6.17
N VAL A 124 -11.28 9.74 5.24
CA VAL A 124 -10.83 11.13 5.21
C VAL A 124 -11.54 11.91 4.10
N ARG A 125 -11.65 13.23 4.27
CA ARG A 125 -12.22 14.09 3.21
C ARG A 125 -11.29 14.09 2.00
N GLN A 126 -11.87 14.37 0.82
CA GLN A 126 -11.12 14.38 -0.42
C GLN A 126 -9.91 15.33 -0.38
N GLU A 127 -10.10 16.53 0.17
CA GLU A 127 -9.05 17.54 0.24
C GLU A 127 -7.93 17.13 1.20
N THR A 128 -8.27 16.33 2.22
CA THR A 128 -7.27 15.78 3.17
C THR A 128 -6.47 14.66 2.52
N PHE A 129 -7.11 13.81 1.72
CA PHE A 129 -6.43 12.77 0.95
C PHE A 129 -5.48 13.36 -0.12
N GLU A 130 -5.93 14.36 -0.87
CA GLU A 130 -5.10 15.03 -1.88
C GLU A 130 -3.91 15.76 -1.26
N ALA A 131 -4.10 16.43 -0.11
CA ALA A 131 -3.00 17.05 0.63
C ALA A 131 -1.99 16.02 1.13
N LEU A 132 -2.47 14.91 1.72
CA LEU A 132 -1.60 13.81 2.16
C LEU A 132 -0.78 13.24 1.01
N LEU A 133 -1.41 12.92 -0.12
CA LEU A 133 -0.73 12.40 -1.29
C LEU A 133 0.28 13.40 -1.86
N THR A 134 -0.08 14.69 -1.89
CA THR A 134 0.83 15.75 -2.34
C THR A 134 2.11 15.79 -1.50
N ASP A 135 1.98 15.70 -0.18
CA ASP A 135 3.13 15.71 0.74
C ASP A 135 3.98 14.44 0.62
N VAL A 136 3.36 13.27 0.47
CA VAL A 136 4.07 12.00 0.25
C VAL A 136 4.86 12.04 -1.05
N VAL A 137 4.21 12.40 -2.16
CA VAL A 137 4.83 12.44 -3.50
C VAL A 137 5.94 13.49 -3.55
N THR A 138 5.73 14.68 -2.98
CA THR A 138 6.77 15.72 -2.93
C THR A 138 7.95 15.31 -2.04
N SER A 139 7.72 14.54 -0.96
CA SER A 139 8.81 14.03 -0.13
C SER A 139 9.69 13.03 -0.88
N LEU A 140 9.11 12.19 -1.74
CA LEU A 140 9.85 11.26 -2.58
C LEU A 140 10.65 12.00 -3.67
N GLU A 141 10.05 13.01 -4.31
CA GLU A 141 10.76 13.87 -5.26
C GLU A 141 11.95 14.57 -4.60
N ALA A 142 11.78 15.11 -3.38
CA ALA A 142 12.85 15.75 -2.63
C ALA A 142 14.02 14.81 -2.28
N HIS A 143 13.77 13.50 -2.18
CA HIS A 143 14.81 12.48 -1.99
C HIS A 143 15.47 12.03 -3.31
N GLY A 144 14.98 12.48 -4.47
CA GLY A 144 15.58 12.20 -5.77
C GLY A 144 14.91 11.08 -6.57
N PHE A 145 13.74 10.58 -6.16
CA PHE A 145 12.93 9.71 -7.02
C PHE A 145 12.46 10.48 -8.27
N ARG A 146 12.47 9.82 -9.43
CA ARG A 146 12.17 10.43 -10.73
C ARG A 146 10.80 10.04 -11.26
N ASP A 147 10.42 8.77 -11.13
CA ASP A 147 9.12 8.29 -11.57
C ASP A 147 8.30 7.90 -10.34
N ILE A 148 7.29 8.67 -9.99
CA ILE A 148 6.45 8.42 -8.82
C ILE A 148 5.09 7.92 -9.29
N VAL A 149 4.84 6.63 -9.06
CA VAL A 149 3.69 5.90 -9.54
C VAL A 149 2.59 5.90 -8.48
N LEU A 150 1.39 6.35 -8.82
CA LEU A 150 0.18 6.26 -8.00
C LEU A 150 -0.69 5.10 -8.51
N ILE A 151 -0.98 4.15 -7.61
CA ILE A 151 -1.97 3.08 -7.82
C ILE A 151 -2.97 3.04 -6.66
N GLY A 152 -4.17 2.51 -6.90
CA GLY A 152 -5.19 2.40 -5.85
C GLY A 152 -6.05 1.15 -5.97
N ASP A 153 -6.32 0.53 -4.82
CA ASP A 153 -7.12 -0.70 -4.71
C ASP A 153 -8.56 -0.43 -4.26
N SER A 154 -8.96 0.85 -4.16
CA SER A 154 -10.33 1.28 -3.84
C SER A 154 -10.81 2.36 -4.81
N GLY A 155 -12.07 2.27 -5.25
CA GLY A 155 -12.66 3.18 -6.22
C GLY A 155 -12.73 4.64 -5.76
N GLY A 156 -12.80 4.90 -4.45
CA GLY A 156 -12.81 6.26 -3.88
C GLY A 156 -11.52 7.04 -4.11
N ASN A 157 -10.44 6.35 -4.48
CA ASN A 157 -9.09 6.91 -4.52
C ASN A 157 -8.80 7.61 -5.87
N VAL A 158 -9.46 7.20 -6.95
CA VAL A 158 -9.16 7.57 -8.35
C VAL A 158 -9.06 9.09 -8.52
N ARG A 159 -10.14 9.82 -8.18
CA ARG A 159 -10.22 11.27 -8.40
C ARG A 159 -9.07 12.04 -7.71
N GLY A 160 -8.71 11.64 -6.49
CA GLY A 160 -7.65 12.32 -5.75
C GLY A 160 -6.28 12.07 -6.36
N MET A 161 -6.00 10.85 -6.80
CA MET A 161 -4.75 10.51 -7.50
C MET A 161 -4.64 11.24 -8.85
N GLU A 162 -5.73 11.35 -9.61
CA GLU A 162 -5.77 12.13 -10.86
C GLU A 162 -5.46 13.61 -10.62
N ASN A 163 -6.13 14.23 -9.64
CA ASN A 163 -5.94 15.64 -9.29
C ASN A 163 -4.50 15.93 -8.87
N VAL A 164 -3.93 15.10 -7.97
CA VAL A 164 -2.54 15.25 -7.51
C VAL A 164 -1.55 15.06 -8.65
N THR A 165 -1.77 14.05 -9.50
CA THR A 165 -0.92 13.78 -10.67
C THR A 165 -0.90 14.96 -11.63
N ALA A 166 -2.08 15.51 -11.96
CA ALA A 166 -2.19 16.66 -12.85
C ALA A 166 -1.49 17.90 -12.25
N SER A 167 -1.79 18.22 -10.99
CA SER A 167 -1.26 19.40 -10.31
C SER A 167 0.26 19.36 -10.15
N LEU A 168 0.82 18.21 -9.75
CA LEU A 168 2.26 18.08 -9.56
C LEU A 168 3.01 18.06 -10.89
N ASN A 169 2.50 17.38 -11.93
CA ASN A 169 3.14 17.42 -13.25
C ASN A 169 3.10 18.82 -13.89
N GLU A 170 2.06 19.63 -13.63
CA GLU A 170 2.04 21.04 -14.03
C GLU A 170 3.13 21.83 -13.29
N ARG A 171 3.23 21.64 -11.97
CA ARG A 171 4.24 22.32 -11.13
C ARG A 171 5.67 21.90 -11.46
N TRP A 172 5.87 20.66 -11.88
CA TRP A 172 7.18 20.05 -12.16
C TRP A 172 7.50 19.98 -13.64
N ALA A 173 6.83 20.77 -14.50
CA ALA A 173 7.00 20.72 -15.95
C ALA A 173 8.46 20.87 -16.42
N ASP A 174 9.28 21.64 -15.71
CA ASP A 174 10.71 21.83 -15.98
C ASP A 174 11.63 21.00 -15.05
N GLY A 175 11.04 20.13 -14.22
CA GLY A 175 11.73 19.31 -13.22
C GLY A 175 12.12 17.93 -13.75
N PRO A 176 12.99 17.21 -13.01
CA PRO A 176 13.45 15.88 -13.42
C PRO A 176 12.47 14.74 -13.03
N ALA A 177 11.39 15.05 -12.31
CA ALA A 177 10.46 14.07 -11.76
C ALA A 177 9.08 14.14 -12.43
N ASN A 178 8.45 12.98 -12.58
CA ASN A 178 7.11 12.81 -13.13
C ASN A 178 6.24 11.99 -12.18
N VAL A 179 4.96 12.34 -12.12
CA VAL A 179 3.93 11.55 -11.43
C VAL A 179 3.13 10.77 -12.46
N HIS A 180 2.93 9.48 -12.20
CA HIS A 180 2.21 8.56 -13.06
C HIS A 180 1.01 7.98 -12.32
N PHE A 181 -0.20 8.41 -12.63
CA PHE A 181 -1.39 7.68 -12.20
C PHE A 181 -1.66 6.51 -13.15
N ILE A 182 -1.76 5.29 -12.60
CA ILE A 182 -1.93 4.05 -13.35
C ILE A 182 -3.30 3.45 -13.01
N PRO A 183 -4.38 3.86 -13.72
CA PRO A 183 -5.71 3.32 -13.48
C PRO A 183 -5.83 1.84 -13.83
N GLU A 184 -4.99 1.33 -14.73
CA GLU A 184 -5.00 -0.07 -15.21
C GLU A 184 -4.83 -1.07 -14.07
N TYR A 185 -4.09 -0.69 -13.01
CA TYR A 185 -4.01 -1.49 -11.78
C TYR A 185 -5.43 -1.86 -11.32
N TYR A 186 -6.35 -0.91 -11.30
CA TYR A 186 -7.71 -1.15 -10.83
C TYR A 186 -8.67 -1.57 -11.96
N THR A 187 -8.58 -0.96 -13.15
CA THR A 187 -9.65 -1.03 -14.15
C THR A 187 -9.49 -2.12 -15.21
N GLU A 188 -8.28 -2.60 -15.48
CA GLU A 188 -8.06 -3.51 -16.61
C GLU A 188 -8.70 -4.89 -16.35
N ASP A 189 -8.58 -5.41 -15.13
CA ASP A 189 -9.26 -6.64 -14.69
C ASP A 189 -9.53 -6.62 -13.17
N MET A 190 -10.41 -5.71 -12.76
CA MET A 190 -10.67 -5.30 -11.37
C MET A 190 -10.94 -6.44 -10.38
N TYR A 191 -11.47 -7.58 -10.83
CA TYR A 191 -11.77 -8.74 -9.97
C TYR A 191 -11.18 -10.04 -10.52
N SER A 192 -10.34 -9.95 -11.54
CA SER A 192 -9.75 -11.11 -12.21
C SER A 192 -10.76 -12.14 -12.69
N CYS A 193 -11.97 -11.73 -13.06
CA CYS A 193 -13.08 -12.68 -13.28
C CYS A 193 -12.79 -13.67 -14.41
N ASP A 194 -12.16 -13.20 -15.48
CA ASP A 194 -11.82 -14.04 -16.62
C ASP A 194 -10.61 -14.91 -16.27
N PHE A 195 -9.56 -14.36 -15.65
CA PHE A 195 -8.42 -15.13 -15.15
C PHE A 195 -8.85 -16.24 -14.17
N LEU A 196 -9.75 -15.95 -13.22
CA LEU A 196 -10.30 -16.93 -12.29
C LEU A 196 -10.94 -18.10 -13.05
N LYS A 197 -11.71 -17.84 -14.10
CA LYS A 197 -12.41 -18.88 -14.86
C LYS A 197 -11.50 -19.65 -15.80
N GLU A 198 -10.73 -18.92 -16.61
CA GLU A 198 -9.96 -19.47 -17.72
C GLU A 198 -8.65 -20.10 -17.25
N GLU A 199 -7.98 -19.49 -16.26
CA GLU A 199 -6.65 -19.92 -15.81
C GLU A 199 -6.69 -20.75 -14.53
N LEU A 200 -7.67 -20.51 -13.66
CA LEU A 200 -7.79 -21.21 -12.36
C LEU A 200 -8.97 -22.18 -12.29
N GLY A 201 -9.92 -22.14 -13.23
CA GLY A 201 -11.14 -22.96 -13.17
C GLY A 201 -12.05 -22.63 -11.97
N ILE A 202 -11.97 -21.40 -11.45
CA ILE A 202 -12.72 -20.91 -10.29
C ILE A 202 -13.98 -20.17 -10.77
N PHE A 203 -15.15 -20.71 -10.40
CA PHE A 203 -16.45 -20.18 -10.78
C PHE A 203 -17.23 -19.71 -9.55
N GLN A 204 -17.35 -18.40 -9.37
CA GLN A 204 -18.05 -17.78 -8.25
C GLN A 204 -19.55 -17.58 -8.54
N GLN A 205 -20.39 -17.61 -7.50
CA GLN A 205 -21.84 -17.43 -7.57
C GLN A 205 -22.32 -16.24 -6.71
N PRO A 206 -23.19 -15.35 -7.22
CA PRO A 206 -23.67 -15.31 -8.61
C PRO A 206 -22.53 -14.97 -9.58
N ASP A 207 -22.59 -15.46 -10.83
CA ASP A 207 -21.57 -15.19 -11.84
C ASP A 207 -21.82 -13.85 -12.56
N ASN A 208 -21.51 -12.73 -11.90
CA ASN A 208 -21.85 -11.39 -12.40
C ASN A 208 -20.73 -10.33 -12.28
N CYS A 209 -19.51 -10.72 -11.91
CA CYS A 209 -18.32 -9.85 -11.84
C CYS A 209 -18.53 -8.46 -11.20
N VAL A 210 -18.91 -8.43 -9.93
CA VAL A 210 -19.19 -7.20 -9.17
C VAL A 210 -18.41 -7.14 -7.85
N ALA A 211 -18.25 -5.92 -7.33
CA ALA A 211 -17.58 -5.61 -6.06
C ALA A 211 -18.18 -6.35 -4.85
N THR A 212 -19.49 -6.61 -4.88
CA THR A 212 -20.21 -7.23 -3.76
C THR A 212 -21.05 -8.40 -4.23
N ARG A 213 -20.75 -9.58 -3.71
CA ARG A 213 -21.52 -10.81 -3.97
C ARG A 213 -22.01 -11.38 -2.65
N ASN A 214 -23.26 -11.82 -2.62
CA ASN A 214 -23.90 -12.35 -1.41
C ASN A 214 -23.73 -11.42 -0.20
N GLU A 215 -23.84 -10.10 -0.45
CA GLU A 215 -23.67 -9.02 0.56
C GLU A 215 -22.24 -8.86 1.11
N TYR A 216 -21.26 -9.58 0.56
CA TYR A 216 -19.86 -9.48 0.97
C TYR A 216 -19.06 -8.66 -0.03
N HIS A 217 -18.36 -7.65 0.48
CA HIS A 217 -17.34 -6.89 -0.26
C HIS A 217 -16.00 -7.65 -0.19
N ASP A 218 -16.06 -8.94 -0.54
CA ASP A 218 -14.99 -9.93 -0.56
C ASP A 218 -15.36 -11.06 -1.53
N ASP A 219 -14.37 -11.70 -2.10
CA ASP A 219 -14.53 -12.75 -3.09
C ASP A 219 -13.28 -13.65 -3.16
N TYR A 220 -13.25 -14.64 -4.05
CA TYR A 220 -12.09 -15.53 -4.18
C TYR A 220 -10.81 -14.78 -4.57
N HIS A 221 -10.89 -13.75 -5.42
CA HIS A 221 -9.73 -12.96 -5.84
C HIS A 221 -9.06 -12.30 -4.62
N TYR A 222 -9.82 -11.58 -3.80
CA TYR A 222 -9.28 -10.92 -2.61
C TYR A 222 -8.78 -11.92 -1.57
N SER A 223 -9.59 -12.92 -1.25
CA SER A 223 -9.23 -13.90 -0.22
C SER A 223 -7.99 -14.71 -0.57
N SER A 224 -7.83 -15.13 -1.83
CA SER A 224 -6.64 -15.86 -2.28
C SER A 224 -5.39 -14.99 -2.29
N ILE A 225 -5.44 -13.76 -2.81
CA ILE A 225 -4.29 -12.83 -2.79
C ILE A 225 -3.85 -12.53 -1.35
N ILE A 226 -4.78 -12.24 -0.44
CA ILE A 226 -4.43 -11.91 0.95
C ILE A 226 -3.77 -13.10 1.65
N SER A 227 -4.18 -14.33 1.31
CA SER A 227 -3.61 -15.54 1.92
C SER A 227 -2.12 -15.75 1.61
N THR A 228 -1.58 -15.12 0.57
CA THR A 228 -0.13 -15.19 0.23
C THR A 228 0.74 -14.47 1.25
N THR A 229 0.18 -13.49 1.97
CA THR A 229 0.89 -12.72 2.99
C THR A 229 0.57 -13.23 4.39
N ASP A 230 -0.71 -13.39 4.72
CA ASP A 230 -1.16 -13.84 6.03
C ASP A 230 -2.59 -14.41 5.94
N PRO A 231 -2.77 -15.74 5.95
CA PRO A 231 -4.09 -16.37 5.85
C PRO A 231 -4.99 -16.11 7.07
N GLU A 232 -4.46 -15.63 8.21
CA GLU A 232 -5.31 -15.24 9.33
C GLU A 232 -6.10 -13.96 9.05
N ARG A 233 -5.72 -13.17 8.03
CA ARG A 233 -6.47 -11.98 7.59
C ARG A 233 -7.80 -12.33 6.92
N ILE A 234 -7.91 -13.53 6.36
CA ILE A 234 -9.17 -14.10 5.83
C ILE A 234 -9.87 -15.03 6.82
N ARG A 235 -9.40 -15.03 8.08
CA ARG A 235 -9.87 -15.89 9.17
C ARG A 235 -9.82 -17.37 8.80
N ALA A 236 -8.78 -17.79 8.08
CA ALA A 236 -8.70 -19.16 7.53
C ALA A 236 -8.92 -20.21 8.61
N ARG A 237 -8.16 -20.17 9.72
CA ARG A 237 -8.31 -21.14 10.81
C ARG A 237 -9.70 -21.14 11.44
N GLN A 238 -10.25 -19.97 11.76
CA GLN A 238 -11.57 -19.85 12.40
C GLN A 238 -12.68 -20.33 11.47
N ARG A 239 -12.57 -20.04 10.17
CA ARG A 239 -13.53 -20.48 9.15
C ARG A 239 -13.44 -21.98 8.90
N ILE A 240 -12.24 -22.57 8.87
CA ILE A 240 -12.06 -24.02 8.75
C ILE A 240 -12.71 -24.73 9.95
N GLU A 241 -12.42 -24.26 11.17
CA GLU A 241 -13.01 -24.80 12.40
C GLU A 241 -14.54 -24.71 12.41
N ALA A 242 -15.09 -23.63 11.87
CA ALA A 242 -16.54 -23.41 11.78
C ALA A 242 -17.22 -24.10 10.58
N GLY A 243 -16.48 -24.74 9.66
CA GLY A 243 -17.04 -25.26 8.41
C GLY A 243 -17.52 -24.18 7.44
N LEU A 244 -16.93 -22.99 7.50
CA LEU A 244 -17.28 -21.79 6.73
C LEU A 244 -16.12 -21.31 5.81
N PHE A 245 -15.16 -22.19 5.51
CA PHE A 245 -14.01 -21.84 4.67
C PHE A 245 -14.34 -21.92 3.17
N SER A 246 -15.34 -21.14 2.79
CA SER A 246 -15.81 -20.98 1.41
C SER A 246 -16.25 -19.53 1.18
N ILE A 247 -16.20 -19.06 -0.06
CA ILE A 247 -16.72 -17.74 -0.46
C ILE A 247 -17.40 -17.85 -1.82
N ASN A 248 -18.59 -17.24 -1.96
CA ASN A 248 -19.35 -17.20 -3.23
C ASN A 248 -19.50 -18.57 -3.93
N GLY A 249 -19.78 -19.63 -3.15
CA GLY A 249 -19.95 -20.98 -3.68
C GLY A 249 -18.66 -21.73 -4.02
N VAL A 250 -17.49 -21.16 -3.71
CA VAL A 250 -16.17 -21.77 -3.90
C VAL A 250 -15.58 -22.18 -2.56
N ASP A 251 -15.18 -23.44 -2.43
CA ASP A 251 -14.41 -23.94 -1.28
C ASP A 251 -12.97 -23.39 -1.36
N LEU A 252 -12.46 -22.86 -0.24
CA LEU A 252 -11.09 -22.35 -0.13
C LEU A 252 -10.10 -23.44 0.34
N ASN A 253 -10.58 -24.65 0.61
CA ASN A 253 -9.72 -25.80 0.92
C ASN A 253 -9.15 -26.47 -0.35
N PRO A 254 -7.95 -27.07 -0.26
CA PRO A 254 -6.99 -26.89 0.83
C PRO A 254 -6.38 -25.48 0.81
N LEU A 255 -6.02 -24.93 1.97
CA LEU A 255 -5.50 -23.55 2.08
C LEU A 255 -4.28 -23.34 1.18
N GLU A 256 -3.42 -24.35 1.06
CA GLU A 256 -2.22 -24.34 0.22
C GLU A 256 -2.57 -24.05 -1.25
N GLN A 257 -3.66 -24.63 -1.77
CA GLN A 257 -4.11 -24.38 -3.14
C GLN A 257 -4.64 -22.95 -3.32
N THR A 258 -5.35 -22.44 -2.31
CA THR A 258 -5.82 -21.04 -2.30
C THR A 258 -4.66 -20.06 -2.28
N VAL A 259 -3.60 -20.35 -1.53
CA VAL A 259 -2.36 -19.55 -1.51
C VAL A 259 -1.66 -19.59 -2.86
N GLU A 260 -1.51 -20.78 -3.47
CA GLU A 260 -0.90 -20.93 -4.80
C GLU A 260 -1.67 -20.15 -5.88
N ASN A 261 -2.99 -20.25 -5.87
CA ASN A 261 -3.87 -19.48 -6.76
C ASN A 261 -3.74 -17.97 -6.50
N GLY A 262 -3.63 -17.57 -5.24
CA GLY A 262 -3.35 -16.19 -4.84
C GLY A 262 -2.03 -15.67 -5.42
N GLN A 263 -0.98 -16.48 -5.41
CA GLN A 263 0.31 -16.09 -5.99
C GLN A 263 0.21 -15.91 -7.50
N ARG A 264 -0.49 -16.81 -8.21
CA ARG A 264 -0.74 -16.67 -9.66
C ARG A 264 -1.50 -15.38 -9.99
N LEU A 265 -2.46 -14.99 -9.15
CA LEU A 265 -3.17 -13.72 -9.27
C LEU A 265 -2.26 -12.52 -9.00
N VAL A 266 -1.41 -12.58 -7.97
CA VAL A 266 -0.42 -11.53 -7.68
C VAL A 266 0.48 -11.30 -8.89
N ASP A 267 1.02 -12.37 -9.48
CA ASP A 267 1.93 -12.29 -10.62
C ASP A 267 1.22 -11.70 -11.87
N TYR A 268 0.00 -12.17 -12.15
CA TYR A 268 -0.83 -11.67 -13.24
C TYR A 268 -1.14 -10.16 -13.11
N ARG A 269 -1.55 -9.74 -11.91
CA ARG A 269 -1.90 -8.33 -11.63
C ARG A 269 -0.65 -7.45 -11.66
N ALA A 270 0.49 -7.99 -11.22
CA ALA A 270 1.77 -7.30 -11.32
C ALA A 270 2.23 -7.12 -12.77
N GLU A 271 2.02 -8.11 -13.64
CA GLU A 271 2.35 -8.02 -15.08
C GLU A 271 1.56 -6.92 -15.78
N ILE A 272 0.23 -6.89 -15.59
CA ILE A 272 -0.65 -5.83 -16.10
C ILE A 272 -0.13 -4.45 -15.68
N THR A 273 0.13 -4.30 -14.38
CA THR A 273 0.48 -3.00 -13.81
C THR A 273 1.88 -2.56 -14.22
N ALA A 274 2.87 -3.46 -14.21
CA ALA A 274 4.23 -3.16 -14.62
C ALA A 274 4.31 -2.79 -16.11
N ARG A 275 3.49 -3.41 -16.96
CA ARG A 275 3.35 -3.00 -18.37
C ARG A 275 2.82 -1.56 -18.48
N ALA A 276 1.71 -1.25 -17.81
CA ALA A 276 1.13 0.09 -17.84
C ALA A 276 2.08 1.18 -17.29
N ILE A 277 2.84 0.87 -16.24
CA ILE A 277 3.89 1.76 -15.71
C ILE A 277 4.95 2.05 -16.76
N ARG A 278 5.50 1.01 -17.41
CA ARG A 278 6.55 1.18 -18.44
C ARG A 278 6.05 2.00 -19.64
N GLU A 279 4.81 1.78 -20.05
CA GLU A 279 4.16 2.56 -21.12
C GLU A 279 4.02 4.03 -20.73
N SER A 280 3.56 4.31 -19.50
CA SER A 280 3.42 5.67 -18.97
C SER A 280 4.75 6.42 -18.87
N ILE A 281 5.81 5.77 -18.36
CA ILE A 281 7.17 6.33 -18.28
C ILE A 281 7.71 6.63 -19.69
N THR A 282 7.55 5.70 -20.63
CA THR A 282 8.04 5.86 -22.01
C THR A 282 7.35 7.02 -22.74
N ALA A 283 6.03 7.18 -22.54
CA ALA A 283 5.26 8.26 -23.14
C ALA A 283 5.74 9.66 -22.67
N ARG A 284 6.08 9.78 -21.38
CA ARG A 284 6.62 11.02 -20.81
C ARG A 284 8.04 11.33 -21.28
N GLY A 285 8.91 10.33 -21.40
CA GLY A 285 10.27 10.53 -21.93
C GLY A 285 10.33 10.94 -23.41
N SER A 286 9.22 10.79 -24.14
CA SER A 286 9.10 11.16 -25.55
C SER A 286 8.45 12.53 -25.81
N SER A 287 7.95 13.19 -24.75
CA SER A 287 7.26 14.50 -24.80
C SER A 287 8.21 15.65 -24.47
#